data_AF-A0A7X8MID8-F1
#
_entry.id   AF-A0A7X8MID8-F1
#
_cell.length_a   1.000
_cell.length_b   1.000
_cell.length_c   1.000
_cell.angle_alpha   90.00
_cell.angle_beta   90.00
_cell.angle_gamma   90.00
#
_symmetry.space_group_name_H-M   'P 1'
#
loop_
_entity.id
_entity.type
_entity.pdbx_description
1 polymer ?
#
loop_
_entity_poly.entity_id
_entity_poly.type
_entity_poly.pdbx_seq_one_letter_code
_entity_poly.pdbx_strand_id
1 'polypeptide(L)'
;MYIEEGGFKPKGQNSNVLEHVEGVQDSNFISTTTDPEVARDFAGPSGYVYLIRIRKGQHYVDINEKFGYDNEFAHEKEVAVQGGIDISDIIGWQKVSPNMLFASSFFEKNSKYVEYL
;
A
#
# COMPACT_ATOMS: atom_id res chain seq x y z
N MET A 1 -1.78 14.46 -2.91
CA MET A 1 -0.59 14.14 -2.09
C MET A 1 0.54 13.88 -3.06
N TYR A 2 1.58 14.72 -3.06
CA TYR A 2 2.76 14.50 -3.90
C TYR A 2 3.71 13.57 -3.14
N ILE A 3 3.88 12.35 -3.62
CA ILE A 3 4.71 11.32 -2.96
C ILE A 3 6.21 11.64 -2.98
N GLU A 4 6.59 12.66 -3.75
CA GLU A 4 7.97 13.08 -3.99
C GLU A 4 8.72 13.52 -2.72
N GLU A 5 8.01 13.79 -1.62
CA GLU A 5 8.55 14.12 -0.29
C GLU A 5 9.13 12.93 0.50
N GLY A 6 9.15 11.72 -0.06
CA GLY A 6 9.87 10.58 0.51
C GLY A 6 9.07 9.28 0.69
N GLY A 7 7.93 9.13 0.00
CA GLY A 7 7.10 7.92 0.06
C GLY A 7 5.88 8.07 0.95
N PHE A 8 5.42 6.97 1.56
CA PHE A 8 4.27 6.93 2.46
C PHE A 8 4.69 6.89 3.92
N LYS A 9 4.22 7.85 4.71
CA LYS A 9 4.47 7.92 6.16
C LYS A 9 3.20 7.58 6.93
N PRO A 10 3.29 6.76 7.99
CA PRO A 10 2.15 6.46 8.83
C PRO A 10 1.67 7.72 9.55
N LYS A 11 0.41 7.71 9.99
CA LYS A 11 -0.19 8.86 10.67
C LYS A 11 0.23 8.97 12.14
N GLY A 12 0.68 7.89 12.76
CA GLY A 12 1.14 7.89 14.15
C GLY A 12 2.08 6.74 14.48
N GLN A 13 2.03 6.25 15.72
CA GLN A 13 2.94 5.24 16.28
C GLN A 13 2.21 4.01 16.82
N ASN A 14 0.86 3.99 16.74
CA ASN A 14 0.06 2.88 17.21
C ASN A 14 0.30 1.63 16.35
N SER A 15 0.84 0.59 16.97
CA SER A 15 1.21 -0.65 16.30
C SER A 15 0.26 -1.81 16.61
N ASN A 16 -0.94 -1.52 17.14
CA ASN A 16 -2.01 -2.49 17.28
C ASN A 16 -2.67 -2.73 15.91
N VAL A 17 -2.55 -3.95 15.40
CA VAL A 17 -3.07 -4.31 14.07
C VAL A 17 -4.59 -4.31 14.04
N LEU A 18 -5.28 -4.69 15.13
CA LEU A 18 -6.74 -4.69 15.15
C LEU A 18 -7.27 -3.26 15.08
N GLU A 19 -6.72 -2.36 15.89
CA GLU A 19 -7.11 -0.93 15.86
C GLU A 19 -6.78 -0.28 14.50
N HIS A 20 -5.71 -0.75 13.82
CA HIS A 20 -5.38 -0.29 12.48
C HIS A 20 -6.48 -0.61 11.47
N VAL A 21 -6.94 -1.87 11.40
CA VAL A 21 -7.99 -2.28 10.45
C VAL A 21 -9.35 -1.68 10.83
N GLU A 22 -9.58 -1.40 12.11
CA GLU A 22 -10.75 -0.65 12.61
C GLU A 22 -10.69 0.87 12.31
N GLY A 23 -9.59 1.37 11.73
CA GLY A 23 -9.49 2.73 11.21
C GLY A 23 -9.01 3.79 12.21
N VAL A 24 -8.24 3.41 13.23
CA VAL A 24 -7.63 4.35 14.16
C VAL A 24 -6.76 5.39 13.43
N GLN A 25 -6.83 6.65 13.85
CA GLN A 25 -6.17 7.75 13.12
C GLN A 25 -4.66 7.85 13.38
N ASP A 26 -4.13 7.24 14.44
CA ASP A 26 -2.72 7.29 14.83
C ASP A 26 -1.94 5.99 14.52
N SER A 27 -2.44 5.21 13.56
CA SER A 27 -1.80 3.97 13.10
C SER A 27 -0.37 4.18 12.60
N ASN A 28 0.51 3.24 12.95
CA ASN A 28 1.89 3.10 12.48
C ASN A 28 2.01 2.25 11.19
N PHE A 29 0.89 1.93 10.56
CA PHE A 29 0.84 1.10 9.35
C PHE A 29 0.42 1.91 8.13
N ILE A 30 0.92 1.48 6.97
CA ILE A 30 0.41 1.87 5.65
C ILE A 30 -0.39 0.69 5.11
N SER A 31 -1.67 0.91 4.84
CA SER A 31 -2.53 -0.07 4.17
C SER A 31 -2.08 -0.24 2.73
N THR A 32 -1.86 -1.49 2.34
CA THR A 32 -1.56 -1.89 0.96
C THR A 32 -2.37 -3.14 0.64
N THR A 33 -2.53 -3.48 -0.64
CA THR A 33 -3.26 -4.68 -1.03
C THR A 33 -2.52 -5.43 -2.12
N THR A 34 -2.69 -6.75 -2.14
CA THR A 34 -2.20 -7.61 -3.22
C THR A 34 -3.15 -7.63 -4.42
N ASP A 35 -4.35 -7.03 -4.30
CA ASP A 35 -5.34 -6.97 -5.36
C ASP A 35 -5.36 -5.60 -6.04
N PRO A 36 -4.96 -5.51 -7.32
CA PRO A 36 -4.95 -4.24 -8.03
C PRO A 36 -6.34 -3.62 -8.23
N GLU A 37 -7.41 -4.42 -8.30
CA GLU A 37 -8.78 -3.92 -8.41
C GLU A 37 -9.21 -3.24 -7.11
N VAL A 38 -8.92 -3.86 -5.96
CA VAL A 38 -9.15 -3.26 -4.64
C VAL A 38 -8.37 -1.94 -4.51
N ALA A 39 -7.10 -1.92 -4.91
CA ALA A 39 -6.30 -0.70 -4.88
C ALA A 39 -6.91 0.44 -5.72
N ARG A 40 -7.42 0.12 -6.91
CA ARG A 40 -8.10 1.08 -7.79
C ARG A 40 -9.40 1.59 -7.16
N ASP A 41 -10.20 0.69 -6.58
CA ASP A 41 -11.51 1.03 -6.01
C ASP A 41 -11.35 1.96 -4.80
N PHE A 42 -10.38 1.69 -3.91
CA PHE A 42 -10.04 2.58 -2.80
C PHE A 42 -9.42 3.91 -3.24
N ALA A 43 -8.60 3.93 -4.29
CA ALA A 43 -8.02 5.16 -4.81
C ALA A 43 -9.09 6.11 -5.37
N GLY A 44 -10.15 5.56 -5.96
CA GLY A 44 -11.25 6.32 -6.55
C GLY A 44 -10.88 7.06 -7.86
N PRO A 45 -11.85 7.73 -8.51
CA PRO A 45 -11.71 8.22 -9.88
C PRO A 45 -10.61 9.28 -10.11
N SER A 46 -10.21 9.99 -9.06
CA SER A 46 -9.17 11.01 -9.09
C SER A 46 -7.85 10.57 -8.45
N GLY A 47 -7.80 9.33 -7.94
CA GLY A 47 -6.66 8.79 -7.22
C GLY A 47 -5.59 8.18 -8.11
N TYR A 48 -4.64 7.54 -7.45
CA TYR A 48 -3.50 6.85 -8.05
C TYR A 48 -3.38 5.47 -7.41
N VAL A 49 -3.03 4.48 -8.22
CA VAL A 49 -2.54 3.19 -7.74
C VAL A 49 -1.03 3.22 -7.77
N TYR A 50 -0.41 2.75 -6.71
CA TYR A 50 1.04 2.70 -6.56
C TYR A 50 1.48 1.25 -6.61
N LEU A 51 2.51 0.97 -7.42
CA LEU A 51 3.19 -0.30 -7.42
C LEU A 51 4.38 -0.18 -6.47
N ILE A 52 4.41 -1.02 -5.45
CA ILE A 52 5.44 -0.98 -4.40
C ILE A 52 6.15 -2.32 -4.29
N ARG A 53 7.32 -2.30 -3.65
CA ARG A 53 8.05 -3.49 -3.24
C ARG A 53 8.27 -3.45 -1.73
N ILE A 54 7.74 -4.43 -1.01
CA ILE A 54 8.11 -4.62 0.40
C ILE A 54 9.50 -5.26 0.43
N ARG A 55 10.47 -4.56 0.99
CA ARG A 55 11.87 -5.00 1.05
C ARG A 55 12.06 -6.09 2.10
N LYS A 56 13.06 -6.96 1.88
CA LYS A 56 13.41 -8.02 2.83
C LYS A 56 13.75 -7.40 4.20
N GLY A 57 13.11 -7.90 5.25
CA GLY A 57 13.30 -7.41 6.62
C GLY A 57 12.42 -6.22 7.00
N GLN A 58 11.65 -5.64 6.07
CA GLN A 58 10.58 -4.72 6.42
C GLN A 58 9.45 -5.49 7.08
N HIS A 59 8.95 -4.98 8.21
CA HIS A 59 7.85 -5.61 8.92
C HIS A 59 6.52 -5.27 8.25
N TYR A 60 5.72 -6.30 7.98
CA TYR A 60 4.38 -6.19 7.45
C TYR A 60 3.51 -7.29 8.06
N VAL A 61 2.20 -7.11 7.96
CA VAL A 61 1.21 -8.07 8.44
C VAL A 61 0.21 -8.34 7.33
N ASP A 62 0.10 -9.60 6.90
CA ASP A 62 -1.05 -10.04 6.11
C ASP A 62 -2.25 -10.17 7.05
N ILE A 63 -3.29 -9.37 6.80
CA ILE A 63 -4.47 -9.26 7.68
C ILE A 63 -5.28 -10.57 7.68
N ASN A 64 -5.36 -11.25 6.53
CA ASN A 64 -6.10 -12.49 6.40
C ASN A 64 -5.37 -13.65 7.07
N GLU A 65 -4.05 -13.72 6.94
CA GLU A 65 -3.25 -14.70 7.69
C GLU A 65 -3.33 -14.47 9.21
N LYS A 66 -3.41 -13.20 9.65
CA LYS A 66 -3.46 -12.86 11.08
C LYS A 66 -4.80 -13.14 11.73
N PHE A 67 -5.91 -12.77 11.10
CA PHE A 67 -7.25 -12.82 11.69
C PHE A 67 -8.15 -13.94 11.13
N GLY A 68 -7.66 -14.70 10.15
CA GLY A 68 -8.45 -15.70 9.43
C GLY A 68 -9.14 -15.12 8.20
N TYR A 69 -9.42 -15.95 7.20
CA TYR A 69 -9.97 -15.51 5.92
C TYR A 69 -11.48 -15.20 5.94
N ASP A 70 -12.13 -15.36 7.09
CA ASP A 70 -13.54 -15.06 7.35
C ASP A 70 -13.75 -13.75 8.13
N ASN A 71 -12.68 -13.00 8.39
CA ASN A 71 -12.76 -11.69 9.04
C ASN A 71 -13.50 -10.65 8.17
N GLU A 72 -14.05 -9.61 8.80
CA GLU A 72 -14.87 -8.60 8.11
C GLU A 72 -14.13 -7.81 7.03
N PHE A 73 -12.80 -7.68 7.15
CA PHE A 73 -11.92 -6.97 6.22
C PHE A 73 -11.32 -7.88 5.15
N ALA A 74 -11.69 -9.17 5.11
CA ALA A 74 -10.96 -10.15 4.31
C ALA A 74 -10.96 -9.87 2.80
N HIS A 75 -12.00 -9.17 2.33
CA HIS A 75 -12.19 -8.74 0.96
C HIS A 75 -11.16 -7.71 0.49
N GLU A 76 -10.51 -6.98 1.41
CA GLU A 76 -9.50 -5.97 1.09
C GLU A 76 -8.15 -6.58 0.70
N LYS A 77 -7.91 -7.84 1.08
CA LYS A 77 -6.63 -8.55 0.90
C LYS A 77 -5.43 -7.70 1.36
N GLU A 78 -5.62 -7.06 2.51
CA GLU A 78 -4.70 -6.07 3.03
C GLU A 78 -3.38 -6.71 3.50
N VAL A 79 -2.29 -6.06 3.13
CA VAL A 79 -0.97 -6.22 3.72
C VAL A 79 -0.58 -4.89 4.37
N ALA A 80 -0.62 -4.84 5.70
CA ALA A 80 -0.32 -3.65 6.48
C ALA A 80 1.20 -3.51 6.68
N VAL A 81 1.81 -2.50 6.06
CA VAL A 81 3.28 -2.27 6.14
C VAL A 81 3.59 -1.33 7.30
N GLN A 82 4.39 -1.78 8.27
CA GLN A 82 4.69 -0.98 9.46
C GLN A 82 5.82 0.03 9.20
N GLY A 83 5.67 1.24 9.76
CA GLY A 83 6.73 2.25 9.79
C GLY A 83 6.89 3.04 8.49
N GLY A 84 6.03 2.83 7.51
CA GLY A 84 6.05 3.55 6.23
C GLY A 84 6.64 2.75 5.07
N ILE A 85 6.54 3.35 3.89
CA ILE A 85 7.10 2.84 2.63
C ILE A 85 7.96 3.95 2.05
N ASP A 86 9.26 3.70 1.90
CA ASP A 86 10.19 4.70 1.38
C ASP A 86 9.96 4.93 -0.13
N ILE A 87 10.28 6.12 -0.63
CA ILE A 87 10.20 6.40 -2.07
C ILE A 87 11.07 5.46 -2.90
N SER A 88 12.18 4.95 -2.37
CA SER A 88 13.02 3.96 -3.04
C SER A 88 12.37 2.58 -3.18
N ASP A 89 11.30 2.32 -2.42
CA ASP A 89 10.53 1.08 -2.44
C ASP A 89 9.28 1.17 -3.34
N ILE A 90 9.00 2.35 -3.92
CA ILE A 90 7.88 2.57 -4.84
C ILE A 90 8.39 2.44 -6.28
N ILE A 91 7.91 1.45 -7.02
CA ILE A 91 8.31 1.18 -8.41
C ILE A 91 7.74 2.26 -9.35
N GLY A 92 6.51 2.68 -9.11
CA GLY A 92 5.82 3.68 -9.91
C GLY A 92 4.38 3.88 -9.51
N TRP A 93 3.67 4.73 -10.25
CA TRP A 93 2.25 5.00 -10.03
C TRP A 93 1.49 5.17 -11.34
N GLN A 94 0.19 4.94 -11.31
CA GLN A 94 -0.69 5.22 -12.44
C GLN A 94 -1.95 5.89 -11.92
N LYS A 95 -2.36 6.97 -12.59
CA LYS A 95 -3.63 7.64 -12.30
C LYS A 95 -4.78 6.72 -12.67
N VAL A 96 -5.78 6.62 -11.80
CA VAL A 96 -6.99 5.83 -12.06
C VAL A 96 -7.67 6.33 -13.33
N SER A 97 -8.03 5.39 -14.20
CA SER A 97 -8.79 5.65 -15.43
C SER A 97 -9.61 4.41 -15.82
N PRO A 98 -10.67 4.55 -16.64
CA PRO A 98 -11.48 3.41 -17.07
C PRO A 98 -10.71 2.32 -17.81
N ASN A 99 -9.58 2.66 -18.44
CA ASN A 99 -8.75 1.75 -19.22
C ASN A 99 -7.42 1.43 -18.51
N MET A 100 -7.37 1.56 -17.19
CA MET A 100 -6.17 1.29 -16.41
C MET A 100 -5.71 -0.17 -16.59
N LEU A 101 -4.39 -0.37 -16.74
CA LEU A 101 -3.78 -1.68 -16.91
C LEU A 101 -2.73 -1.90 -15.83
N PHE A 102 -2.76 -3.05 -15.16
CA PHE A 102 -1.93 -3.31 -13.97
C PHE A 102 -0.53 -3.88 -14.28
N ALA A 103 -0.14 -3.95 -15.55
CA ALA A 103 1.23 -4.30 -15.90
C ALA A 103 2.17 -3.12 -15.61
N SER A 104 3.31 -3.40 -14.97
CA SER A 104 4.28 -2.38 -14.53
C SER A 104 4.76 -1.44 -15.65
N SER A 105 4.69 -1.87 -16.92
CA SER A 105 5.01 -1.04 -18.08
C SER A 105 4.09 0.17 -18.29
N PHE A 106 2.90 0.18 -17.68
CA PHE A 106 1.92 1.28 -17.77
C PHE A 106 1.99 2.27 -16.59
N PHE A 107 2.81 1.97 -15.59
CA PHE A 107 3.04 2.86 -14.46
C PHE A 107 4.08 3.91 -14.85
N GLU A 108 3.83 5.16 -14.47
CA GLU A 108 4.85 6.19 -14.46
C GLU A 108 5.99 5.72 -13.55
N LYS A 109 7.19 5.66 -14.10
CA LYS A 109 8.35 5.12 -13.40
C LYS A 109 8.85 6.12 -12.37
N ASN A 110 9.04 5.63 -11.15
CA ASN A 110 9.72 6.39 -10.13
C ASN A 110 11.24 6.34 -10.36
N SER A 111 11.85 7.48 -10.67
CA SER A 111 13.31 7.59 -10.87
C SER A 111 14.12 7.35 -9.59
N LYS A 112 13.49 7.38 -8.42
CA LYS A 112 14.11 7.10 -7.12
C LYS A 112 14.00 5.63 -6.71
N TYR A 113 13.28 4.79 -7.46
CA TYR A 113 13.18 3.36 -7.18
C TYR A 113 14.55 2.70 -7.20
N VAL A 114 14.84 1.88 -6.19
CA VAL A 114 16.08 1.10 -6.10
C VAL A 114 15.74 -0.38 -6.20
N GLU A 115 16.25 -1.04 -7.24
CA GLU A 115 16.11 -2.47 -7.38
C GLU A 115 17.11 -3.18 -6.44
N TYR A 116 16.60 -3.81 -5.39
CA TYR A 116 17.40 -4.64 -4.51
C TYR A 116 17.63 -6.00 -5.16
N LEU A 117 18.91 -6.39 -5.29
CA LEU A 117 19.37 -7.72 -5.71
C LEU A 117 19.14 -8.77 -4.61
#